data_AF-A0A2V8ZA05-F1
#
_entry.id   AF-A0A2V8ZA05-F1
#
_cell.length_a   1.000
_cell.length_b   1.000
_cell.length_c   1.000
_cell.angle_alpha   90.00
_cell.angle_beta   90.00
_cell.angle_gamma   90.00
#
_symmetry.space_group_name_H-M   'P 1'
#
loop_
_entity.id
_entity.type
_entity.pdbx_description
1 polymer ?
#
loop_
_entity_poly.entity_id
_entity_poly.type
_entity_poly.pdbx_seq_one_letter_code
_entity_poly.pdbx_strand_id
1 'polypeptide(L)'
;MNAVDVSKGEIVWKVPLGSVDELKVKTGTPNLGGSIVTAGGLVFIGATADSRFRAFDAKTGEELWVTDLEASAHATPITYLGKKTGKQFVVIAAGGGGYFRGKVSDALAAFALANK
;
A
#
# COMPACT_ATOMS: atom_id res chain seq x y z
N MET A 1 -0.61 3.87 -10.06
CA MET A 1 -1.94 3.77 -9.44
C MET A 1 -2.82 4.87 -9.98
N ASN A 2 -4.10 4.56 -10.24
CA ASN A 2 -5.07 5.51 -10.78
C ASN A 2 -6.32 5.47 -9.91
N ALA A 3 -7.00 6.62 -9.76
CA ALA A 3 -8.41 6.66 -9.38
C ALA A 3 -9.26 6.96 -10.60
N VAL A 4 -10.41 6.29 -10.68
CA VAL A 4 -11.34 6.42 -11.79
C VAL A 4 -12.71 6.81 -11.25
N ASP A 5 -13.29 7.88 -11.79
CA ASP A 5 -14.70 8.18 -11.63
C ASP A 5 -15.47 7.31 -12.63
N VAL A 6 -16.05 6.23 -12.14
CA VAL A 6 -16.80 5.26 -12.97
C VAL A 6 -18.11 5.83 -13.52
N SER A 7 -18.63 6.91 -12.93
CA SER A 7 -19.86 7.56 -13.43
C SER A 7 -19.58 8.41 -14.67
N LYS A 8 -18.35 8.91 -14.80
CA LYS A 8 -17.91 9.75 -15.95
C LYS A 8 -16.98 9.00 -16.91
N GLY A 9 -16.40 7.89 -16.48
CA GLY A 9 -15.37 7.18 -17.24
C GLY A 9 -14.03 7.91 -17.25
N GLU A 10 -13.76 8.76 -16.24
CA GLU A 10 -12.60 9.65 -16.21
C GLU A 10 -11.57 9.21 -15.17
N ILE A 11 -10.28 9.39 -15.47
CA ILE A 11 -9.21 9.25 -14.49
C ILE A 11 -9.13 10.55 -13.67
N VAL A 12 -9.43 10.47 -12.38
CA VAL A 12 -9.39 11.63 -11.47
C VAL A 12 -7.95 12.00 -11.16
N TRP A 13 -7.10 11.00 -10.94
CA TRP A 13 -5.67 11.20 -10.76
C TRP A 13 -4.89 9.93 -11.15
N LYS A 14 -3.61 10.13 -11.44
CA LYS A 14 -2.65 9.08 -11.78
C LYS A 14 -1.29 9.39 -11.17
N VAL A 15 -0.77 8.46 -10.38
CA VAL A 15 0.54 8.57 -9.73
C VAL A 15 1.37 7.30 -9.96
N PRO A 16 2.69 7.40 -10.12
CA PRO A 16 3.58 6.23 -10.08
C PRO A 16 3.41 5.52 -8.73
N LEU A 17 3.36 4.18 -8.75
CA LEU A 17 3.30 3.36 -7.54
C LEU A 17 4.51 2.43 -7.56
N GLY A 18 5.35 2.55 -6.53
CA GLY A 18 6.65 1.87 -6.43
C GLY A 18 7.81 2.72 -6.96
N SER A 19 9.03 2.33 -6.62
CA SER A 19 10.26 2.96 -7.08
C SER A 19 11.36 1.94 -7.41
N VAL A 20 12.28 2.36 -8.26
CA VAL A 20 13.60 1.75 -8.45
C VAL A 20 14.59 2.81 -8.00
N ASP A 21 15.03 2.71 -6.74
CA ASP A 21 15.74 3.80 -6.05
C ASP A 21 17.06 4.17 -6.73
N GLU A 22 17.69 3.21 -7.43
CA GLU A 22 18.92 3.40 -8.18
C GLU A 22 18.78 4.45 -9.30
N LEU A 23 17.57 4.59 -9.85
CA LEU A 23 17.29 5.48 -10.98
C LEU A 23 17.04 6.93 -10.56
N LYS A 24 16.87 7.22 -9.26
CA LYS A 24 16.69 8.57 -8.70
C LYS A 24 15.62 9.44 -9.40
N VAL A 25 14.63 8.79 -10.02
CA VAL A 25 13.47 9.41 -10.68
C VAL A 25 12.20 8.68 -10.26
N LYS A 26 11.03 9.27 -10.48
CA LYS A 26 9.74 8.60 -10.22
C LYS A 26 9.48 7.55 -11.31
N THR A 27 9.79 6.29 -11.02
CA THR A 27 9.69 5.19 -12.00
C THR A 27 8.32 4.50 -11.98
N GLY A 28 7.75 4.30 -10.80
CA GLY A 28 6.76 3.23 -10.61
C GLY A 28 7.40 1.84 -10.72
N THR A 29 6.63 0.81 -10.38
CA THR A 29 6.95 -0.60 -10.67
C THR A 29 5.69 -1.29 -11.20
N PRO A 30 5.82 -2.46 -11.86
CA PRO A 30 4.67 -3.33 -12.06
C PRO A 30 3.99 -3.59 -10.70
N ASN A 31 2.67 -3.70 -10.70
CA ASN A 31 1.90 -3.89 -9.48
C ASN A 31 1.30 -5.29 -9.42
N LEU A 32 1.44 -5.96 -8.29
CA LEU A 32 0.82 -7.24 -8.00
C LEU A 32 0.21 -7.18 -6.59
N GLY A 33 -1.12 -7.19 -6.51
CA GLY A 33 -1.86 -7.10 -5.25
C GLY A 33 -2.95 -6.03 -5.29
N GLY A 34 -3.74 -5.97 -4.21
CA GLY A 34 -4.85 -5.03 -4.06
C GLY A 34 -4.55 -3.88 -3.11
N SER A 35 -5.48 -2.92 -3.10
CA SER A 35 -5.54 -1.86 -2.09
C SER A 35 -6.80 -1.99 -1.24
N ILE A 36 -6.84 -1.28 -0.12
CA ILE A 36 -8.09 -0.94 0.57
C ILE A 36 -8.21 0.58 0.66
N VAL A 37 -9.46 1.06 0.73
CA VAL A 37 -9.78 2.46 0.97
C VAL A 37 -10.59 2.55 2.26
N THR A 38 -10.25 3.48 3.14
CA THR A 38 -10.96 3.70 4.41
C THR A 38 -11.90 4.90 4.33
N ALA A 39 -12.89 4.95 5.22
CA ALA A 39 -13.78 6.12 5.35
C ALA A 39 -13.04 7.41 5.73
N GLY A 40 -11.83 7.30 6.28
CA GLY A 40 -10.95 8.45 6.55
C GLY A 40 -10.29 9.04 5.31
N GLY A 41 -10.56 8.51 4.11
CA GLY A 41 -10.00 9.02 2.86
C GLY A 41 -8.57 8.54 2.59
N LEU A 42 -8.15 7.42 3.18
CA LEU A 42 -6.82 6.85 2.97
C LEU A 42 -6.87 5.58 2.12
N VAL A 43 -5.97 5.48 1.14
CA VAL A 43 -5.71 4.27 0.35
C VAL A 43 -4.45 3.59 0.87
N PHE A 44 -4.55 2.32 1.27
CA PHE A 44 -3.40 1.52 1.70
C PHE A 44 -3.04 0.46 0.65
N ILE A 45 -1.77 0.37 0.26
CA ILE A 45 -1.28 -0.57 -0.77
C ILE A 45 0.21 -0.89 -0.60
N GLY A 46 0.59 -2.15 -0.84
CA GLY A 46 1.98 -2.62 -0.81
C GLY A 46 2.46 -3.30 -2.10
N ALA A 47 1.63 -3.29 -3.15
CA ALA A 47 1.68 -4.12 -4.36
C ALA A 47 2.92 -3.95 -5.27
N THR A 48 4.05 -3.45 -4.75
CA THR A 48 5.22 -3.00 -5.48
C THR A 48 6.43 -3.90 -5.23
N ALA A 49 7.37 -3.89 -6.18
CA ALA A 49 8.58 -4.72 -6.08
C ALA A 49 9.59 -4.21 -5.03
N ASP A 50 9.49 -2.94 -4.63
CA ASP A 50 10.40 -2.27 -3.70
C ASP A 50 10.15 -2.60 -2.21
N SER A 51 9.27 -3.55 -1.92
CA SER A 51 8.98 -4.00 -0.54
C SER A 51 8.50 -2.89 0.39
N ARG A 52 7.74 -1.92 -0.12
CA ARG A 52 7.20 -0.82 0.68
C ARG A 52 5.68 -0.87 0.81
N PHE A 53 5.19 -0.56 2.01
CA PHE A 53 3.77 -0.34 2.28
C PHE A 53 3.48 1.15 2.40
N ARG A 54 2.41 1.60 1.75
CA ARG A 54 2.12 3.02 1.56
C ARG A 54 0.70 3.38 1.92
N ALA A 55 0.51 4.62 2.35
CA ALA A 55 -0.78 5.26 2.48
C ALA A 55 -0.84 6.51 1.58
N PHE A 56 -1.93 6.64 0.84
CA PHE A 56 -2.18 7.79 -0.04
C PHE A 56 -3.48 8.50 0.33
N ASP A 57 -3.56 9.80 0.08
CA ASP A 57 -4.83 10.53 0.06
C ASP A 57 -5.69 10.04 -1.11
N ALA A 58 -6.93 9.62 -0.83
CA ALA A 58 -7.82 9.04 -1.83
C ALA A 58 -8.32 10.06 -2.88
N LYS A 59 -8.34 11.35 -2.55
CA LYS A 59 -8.83 12.42 -3.44
C LYS A 59 -7.73 12.94 -4.36
N THR A 60 -6.50 13.03 -3.86
CA THR A 60 -5.38 13.66 -4.61
C THR A 60 -4.37 12.64 -5.15
N GLY A 61 -4.30 11.44 -4.57
CA GLY A 61 -3.25 10.47 -4.86
C GLY A 61 -1.89 10.83 -4.26
N GLU A 62 -1.82 11.81 -3.35
CA GLU A 62 -0.61 12.19 -2.64
C GLU A 62 -0.16 11.07 -1.69
N GLU A 63 1.11 10.70 -1.72
CA GLU A 63 1.69 9.76 -0.75
C GLU A 63 1.86 10.48 0.59
N LEU A 64 1.16 9.99 1.62
CA LEU A 64 1.17 10.60 2.95
C LEU A 64 2.09 9.86 3.92
N TRP A 65 2.33 8.58 3.66
CA TRP A 65 3.15 7.73 4.51
C TRP A 65 3.69 6.52 3.75
N VAL A 66 4.89 6.10 4.13
CA VAL A 66 5.56 4.92 3.60
C VAL A 66 6.39 4.25 4.71
N THR A 67 6.47 2.92 4.65
CA THR A 67 7.41 2.13 5.44
C THR A 67 7.95 0.98 4.59
N ASP A 68 9.16 0.54 4.91
CA ASP A 68 9.69 -0.70 4.37
C ASP A 68 9.04 -1.91 5.08
N LEU A 69 8.93 -2.99 4.33
CA LEU A 69 8.50 -4.32 4.78
C LEU A 69 9.67 -5.29 4.62
N GLU A 70 9.55 -6.47 5.24
CA GLU A 70 10.59 -7.51 5.10
C GLU A 70 10.73 -8.05 3.68
N ALA A 71 9.64 -8.06 2.89
CA ALA A 71 9.58 -8.45 1.50
C ALA A 71 8.38 -7.80 0.79
N SER A 72 8.27 -7.93 -0.54
CA SER A 72 7.15 -7.37 -1.31
C SER A 72 5.81 -7.95 -0.87
N ALA A 73 4.80 -7.09 -0.74
CA ALA A 73 3.49 -7.49 -0.26
C ALA A 73 2.49 -7.58 -1.42
N HIS A 74 2.21 -8.81 -1.87
CA HIS A 74 1.28 -9.07 -2.97
C HIS A 74 -0.18 -9.22 -2.53
N ALA A 75 -0.42 -9.28 -1.22
CA ALA A 75 -1.75 -9.43 -0.65
C ALA A 75 -2.53 -8.11 -0.71
N THR A 76 -3.86 -8.21 -0.73
CA THR A 76 -4.72 -7.07 -0.38
C THR A 76 -4.66 -6.87 1.14
N PRO A 77 -4.33 -5.66 1.64
CA PRO A 77 -4.35 -5.40 3.08
C PRO A 77 -5.76 -5.53 3.66
N ILE A 78 -5.86 -5.64 4.98
CA ILE A 78 -7.14 -5.56 5.71
C ILE A 78 -7.07 -4.50 6.79
N THR A 79 -8.23 -4.06 7.27
CA THR A 79 -8.33 -3.23 8.47
C THR A 79 -9.39 -3.76 9.43
N TYR A 80 -9.15 -3.65 10.74
CA TYR A 80 -10.09 -4.06 11.77
C TYR A 80 -9.93 -3.24 13.06
N LEU A 81 -10.96 -3.23 13.91
CA LEU A 81 -10.91 -2.63 15.25
C LEU A 81 -10.46 -3.68 16.27
N GLY A 82 -9.32 -3.45 16.92
CA GLY A 82 -8.82 -4.30 17.98
C GLY A 82 -9.67 -4.17 19.24
N LYS A 83 -10.48 -5.18 19.57
CA LYS A 83 -11.42 -5.15 20.71
C LYS A 83 -10.76 -4.83 22.06
N LYS A 84 -9.52 -5.29 22.28
CA LYS A 84 -8.79 -5.08 23.54
C LYS A 84 -8.13 -3.70 23.63
N THR A 85 -7.69 -3.16 22.50
CA THR A 85 -6.91 -1.91 22.45
C THR A 85 -7.76 -0.70 22.07
N GLY A 86 -8.94 -0.91 21.48
CA GLY A 86 -9.77 0.14 20.89
C GLY A 86 -9.16 0.79 19.65
N LYS A 87 -8.06 0.24 19.09
CA LYS A 87 -7.34 0.82 17.95
C LYS A 87 -7.78 0.19 16.64
N GLN A 88 -7.89 1.01 15.59
CA GLN A 88 -7.95 0.50 14.22
C GLN A 88 -6.55 0.06 13.79
N PHE A 89 -6.45 -1.17 13.32
CA PHE A 89 -5.24 -1.72 12.72
C PHE A 89 -5.39 -1.81 11.22
N VAL A 90 -4.27 -1.63 10.51
CA VAL A 90 -4.11 -2.01 9.10
C VAL A 90 -3.05 -3.10 9.04
N VAL A 91 -3.36 -4.21 8.38
CA VAL A 91 -2.51 -5.41 8.36
C VAL A 91 -2.29 -5.89 6.94
N ILE A 92 -1.06 -6.32 6.64
CA ILE A 92 -0.70 -6.88 5.34
C ILE A 92 0.29 -8.04 5.50
N ALA A 93 0.13 -9.06 4.64
CA ALA A 93 1.10 -10.15 4.52
C ALA A 93 2.22 -9.77 3.55
N ALA A 94 3.46 -9.82 4.04
CA ALA A 94 4.68 -9.46 3.32
C ALA A 94 5.44 -10.71 2.90
N GLY A 95 4.81 -11.59 2.11
CA GLY A 95 5.39 -12.90 1.77
C GLY A 95 6.47 -12.87 0.68
N GLY A 96 6.44 -11.86 -0.19
CA GLY A 96 7.42 -11.70 -1.26
C GLY A 96 7.41 -12.82 -2.32
N GLY A 97 8.58 -13.02 -2.93
CA GLY A 97 8.83 -14.07 -3.92
C GLY A 97 7.96 -13.98 -5.18
N GLY A 98 7.53 -15.13 -5.69
CA GLY A 98 6.59 -15.23 -6.80
C GLY A 98 7.01 -14.45 -8.05
N TYR A 99 6.11 -13.58 -8.54
CA TYR A 99 6.27 -12.85 -9.79
C TYR A 99 7.49 -11.92 -9.80
N PHE A 100 7.75 -11.20 -8.70
CA PHE A 100 8.89 -10.27 -8.63
C PHE A 100 10.24 -10.96 -8.39
N ARG A 101 10.24 -12.25 -8.05
CA ARG A 101 11.45 -13.04 -7.73
C ARG A 101 12.36 -12.35 -6.69
N GLY A 102 11.78 -11.52 -5.83
CA GLY A 102 12.48 -10.80 -4.77
C GLY A 102 12.66 -11.64 -3.50
N LYS A 103 13.01 -10.96 -2.40
CA LYS A 103 13.11 -11.57 -1.08
C LYS A 103 11.81 -12.31 -0.72
N VAL A 104 11.93 -13.41 0.01
CA VAL A 104 10.81 -14.19 0.55
C VAL A 104 10.77 -13.97 2.06
N SER A 105 9.57 -13.88 2.62
CA SER A 105 9.30 -13.82 4.06
C SER A 105 7.98 -14.54 4.35
N ASP A 106 7.67 -14.74 5.63
CA ASP A 106 6.40 -15.25 6.16
C ASP A 106 5.74 -14.24 7.13
N ALA A 107 6.18 -12.97 7.08
CA ALA A 107 5.75 -11.95 8.03
C ALA A 107 4.35 -11.37 7.74
N LEU A 108 3.64 -11.09 8.84
CA LEU A 108 2.50 -10.18 8.88
C LEU A 108 2.93 -8.86 9.53
N ALA A 109 2.73 -7.76 8.83
CA ALA A 109 2.97 -6.43 9.37
C ALA A 109 1.64 -5.78 9.80
N ALA A 110 1.57 -5.29 11.03
CA ALA A 110 0.38 -4.64 11.60
C ALA A 110 0.70 -3.22 12.09
N PHE A 111 -0.07 -2.25 11.64
CA PHE A 111 0.12 -0.83 11.92
C PHE A 111 -1.09 -0.24 12.62
N ALA A 112 -0.86 0.60 13.61
CA ALA A 112 -1.87 1.42 14.27
C ALA A 112 -1.23 2.73 14.74
N LEU A 113 -2.03 3.78 14.90
CA LEU A 113 -1.52 5.04 15.46
C LEU A 113 -1.06 4.84 16.92
N ALA A 114 0.02 5.52 17.28
CA ALA A 114 0.44 5.66 18.67
C ALA A 114 -0.67 6.35 19.49
N ASN A 115 -0.70 6.08 20.79
CA ASN A 115 -1.51 6.90 21.69
C ASN A 115 -0.91 8.30 21.72
N LYS A 116 -1.76 9.32 21.82
CA LYS A 116 -1.31 10.62 22.31
C LYS A 116 -0.98 10.51 23.80
#